data_AF-A0A8W8MIQ4-F1
#
_entry.id   AF-A0A8W8MIQ4-F1
#
_cell.length_a   1.000
_cell.length_b   1.000
_cell.length_c   1.000
_cell.angle_alpha   90.00
_cell.angle_beta   90.00
_cell.angle_gamma   90.00
#
_symmetry.space_group_name_H-M   'P 1'
#
loop_
_entity.id
_entity.type
_entity.pdbx_description
1 polymer ?
#
loop_
_entity_poly.entity_id
_entity_poly.type
_entity_poly.pdbx_seq_one_letter_code
_entity_poly.pdbx_strand_id
1 'polypeptide(L)'
;MAHGCKMCLVLVKTVLFIQLCNGESRYCKEAVDTVKNVESCPTSKTEWDTAAFNKDCSKIALQQNCSTVEKFVYHCVINGYRNKLLEVCAPSRLIFGNCVEFNEQGGVIQDQISAPCNETFPKCDNIYQSSTAYKYPDCYQLVSKEDIIHVSTTTTTKSTHSDGNNTS
;
A
#
# COMPACT_ATOMS: atom_id res chain seq x y z
N MET A 1 -34.34 24.63 37.20
CA MET A 1 -34.60 23.55 36.22
C MET A 1 -34.05 23.90 34.82
N ALA A 2 -32.79 24.34 34.70
CA ALA A 2 -32.18 24.75 33.42
C ALA A 2 -30.83 24.05 33.12
N HIS A 3 -30.36 23.16 34.00
CA HIS A 3 -29.07 22.48 33.86
C HIS A 3 -29.16 21.17 33.06
N GLY A 4 -30.31 20.49 33.08
CA GLY A 4 -30.51 19.22 32.33
C GLY A 4 -30.57 19.39 30.81
N CYS A 5 -31.10 20.52 30.32
CA CYS A 5 -31.27 20.77 28.88
C CYS A 5 -29.93 21.08 28.18
N LYS A 6 -29.03 21.83 28.85
CA LYS A 6 -27.67 22.11 28.33
C LYS A 6 -26.81 20.85 28.25
N MET A 7 -26.92 19.96 29.24
CA MET A 7 -26.16 18.71 29.26
C MET A 7 -26.59 17.78 28.09
N CYS A 8 -27.90 17.69 27.83
CA CYS A 8 -28.44 16.91 26.72
C CYS A 8 -27.94 17.41 25.35
N LEU A 9 -27.92 18.72 25.13
CA LEU A 9 -27.44 19.32 23.87
C LEU A 9 -25.94 19.09 23.62
N VAL A 10 -25.12 19.07 24.67
CA VAL A 10 -23.68 18.75 24.57
C VAL A 10 -23.49 17.27 24.19
N LEU A 11 -24.23 16.37 24.86
CA LEU A 11 -24.16 14.93 24.59
C LEU A 11 -24.61 14.59 23.16
N VAL A 12 -25.68 15.21 22.66
CA VAL A 12 -26.16 15.00 21.28
C VAL A 12 -25.13 15.47 20.26
N LYS A 13 -24.47 16.62 20.50
CA LYS A 13 -23.39 17.10 19.62
C LYS A 13 -22.20 16.16 19.65
N THR A 14 -21.74 15.73 20.83
CA THR A 14 -20.60 14.79 20.93
C THR A 14 -20.91 13.45 20.29
N VAL A 15 -22.13 12.92 20.44
CA VAL A 15 -22.56 11.69 19.76
C VAL A 15 -22.59 11.90 18.24
N LEU A 16 -23.11 13.03 17.74
CA LEU A 16 -23.11 13.33 16.31
C LEU A 16 -21.70 13.42 15.73
N PHE A 17 -20.75 14.03 16.46
CA PHE A 17 -19.33 14.05 16.10
C PHE A 17 -18.71 12.64 16.11
N ILE A 18 -19.01 11.80 17.09
CA ILE A 18 -18.52 10.42 17.15
C ILE A 18 -19.06 9.59 15.97
N GLN A 19 -20.34 9.74 15.61
CA GLN A 19 -20.95 9.02 14.47
C GLN A 19 -20.34 9.44 13.12
N LEU A 20 -19.93 10.69 12.97
CA LEU A 20 -19.21 11.20 11.79
C LEU A 20 -17.76 10.67 11.70
N CYS A 21 -17.20 10.20 12.82
CA CYS A 21 -15.85 9.63 12.90
C CYS A 21 -15.82 8.09 12.81
N ASN A 22 -16.94 7.42 12.50
CA ASN A 22 -16.97 5.97 12.21
C ASN A 22 -16.28 5.61 10.87
N GLY A 23 -15.13 6.22 10.61
CA GLY A 23 -14.16 5.74 9.63
C GLY A 23 -13.13 4.87 10.33
N GLU A 24 -13.55 3.90 11.16
CA GLU A 24 -12.60 2.87 11.56
C GLU A 24 -12.07 2.20 10.29
N SER A 25 -10.76 2.20 10.13
CA SER A 25 -10.06 1.34 9.19
C SER A 25 -10.30 -0.11 9.60
N ARG A 26 -11.51 -0.60 9.39
CA ARG A 26 -11.85 -1.99 9.67
C ARG A 26 -11.01 -2.82 8.72
N TYR A 27 -10.26 -3.76 9.29
CA TYR A 27 -9.49 -4.73 8.50
C TYR A 27 -10.39 -5.32 7.41
N CYS A 28 -9.96 -5.21 6.15
CA CYS A 28 -10.70 -5.68 5.00
C CYS A 28 -10.06 -6.97 4.47
N LYS A 29 -10.61 -8.12 4.85
CA LYS A 29 -10.12 -9.42 4.40
C LYS A 29 -10.20 -9.54 2.87
N GLU A 30 -11.31 -9.09 2.29
CA GLU A 30 -11.57 -9.16 0.86
C GLU A 30 -10.57 -8.34 0.05
N ALA A 31 -10.05 -7.24 0.60
CA ALA A 31 -8.96 -6.50 -0.03
C ALA A 31 -7.65 -7.29 0.02
N VAL A 32 -7.29 -7.83 1.19
CA VAL A 32 -6.07 -8.64 1.36
C VAL A 32 -6.07 -9.86 0.44
N ASP A 33 -7.21 -10.54 0.31
CA ASP A 33 -7.35 -11.71 -0.57
C ASP A 33 -7.16 -11.39 -2.07
N THR A 34 -7.19 -10.10 -2.45
CA THR A 34 -7.00 -9.67 -3.85
C THR A 34 -5.58 -9.21 -4.15
N VAL A 35 -4.69 -9.17 -3.16
CA VAL A 35 -3.31 -8.69 -3.34
C VAL A 35 -2.57 -9.57 -4.34
N LYS A 36 -1.89 -8.92 -5.28
CA LYS A 36 -0.97 -9.54 -6.22
C LYS A 36 0.31 -8.72 -6.29
N ASN A 37 1.46 -9.38 -6.09
CA ASN A 37 2.75 -8.75 -6.37
C ASN A 37 2.90 -8.53 -7.87
N VAL A 38 3.33 -7.34 -8.26
CA VAL A 38 3.58 -6.98 -9.66
C VAL A 38 4.99 -6.41 -9.82
N GLU A 39 5.55 -6.53 -11.01
CA GLU A 39 6.88 -5.98 -11.31
C GLU A 39 6.85 -4.47 -11.53
N SER A 40 5.71 -3.94 -11.98
CA SER A 40 5.50 -2.52 -12.27
C SER A 40 4.05 -2.12 -12.06
N CYS A 41 3.83 -0.89 -11.64
CA CYS A 41 2.51 -0.26 -11.61
C CYS A 41 2.29 0.63 -12.84
N PRO A 42 1.02 0.81 -13.27
CA PRO A 42 0.67 1.77 -14.31
C PRO A 42 1.15 3.19 -13.98
N THR A 43 1.71 3.89 -14.96
CA THR A 43 2.21 5.28 -14.80
C THR A 43 1.46 6.28 -15.68
N SER A 44 0.45 5.81 -16.40
CA SER A 44 -0.48 6.63 -17.17
C SER A 44 -1.93 6.23 -16.91
N LYS A 45 -2.87 7.15 -17.19
CA LYS A 45 -4.30 6.86 -17.05
C LYS A 45 -4.75 5.69 -17.93
N THR A 46 -4.19 5.57 -19.13
CA THR A 46 -4.55 4.50 -20.08
C THR A 46 -4.10 3.13 -19.58
N GLU A 47 -2.86 3.04 -19.07
CA GLU A 47 -2.36 1.81 -18.44
C GLU A 47 -3.16 1.47 -17.18
N TRP A 48 -3.51 2.48 -16.38
CA TRP A 48 -4.28 2.30 -15.16
C TRP A 48 -5.67 1.75 -15.45
N ASP A 49 -6.36 2.32 -16.44
CA ASP A 49 -7.69 1.86 -16.86
C ASP A 49 -7.65 0.44 -17.40
N THR A 50 -6.61 0.11 -18.18
CA THR A 50 -6.40 -1.24 -18.72
C THR A 50 -6.16 -2.25 -17.60
N ALA A 51 -5.29 -1.94 -16.64
CA ALA A 51 -5.01 -2.80 -15.51
C ALA A 51 -6.23 -2.94 -14.58
N ALA A 52 -6.95 -1.84 -14.32
CA ALA A 52 -8.19 -1.85 -13.54
C ALA A 52 -9.28 -2.70 -14.18
N PHE A 53 -9.46 -2.60 -15.50
CA PHE A 53 -10.37 -3.44 -16.25
C PHE A 53 -10.00 -4.92 -16.13
N ASN A 54 -8.72 -5.27 -16.29
CA ASN A 54 -8.24 -6.64 -16.20
C ASN A 54 -8.37 -7.23 -14.77
N LYS A 55 -8.17 -6.41 -13.74
CA LYS A 55 -8.31 -6.82 -12.34
C LYS A 55 -9.76 -7.03 -11.92
N ASP A 56 -10.70 -6.31 -12.57
CA ASP A 56 -12.14 -6.44 -12.40
C ASP A 56 -12.62 -6.43 -10.92
N CYS A 57 -12.28 -5.36 -10.21
CA CYS A 57 -12.66 -5.19 -8.81
C CYS A 57 -14.19 -5.10 -8.59
N SER A 58 -14.98 -4.89 -9.65
CA SER A 58 -16.43 -4.72 -9.59
C SER A 58 -17.15 -5.93 -8.99
N LYS A 59 -16.67 -7.14 -9.27
CA LYS A 59 -17.24 -8.40 -8.75
C LYS A 59 -17.07 -8.52 -7.24
N ILE A 60 -15.89 -8.19 -6.74
CA ILE A 60 -15.56 -8.26 -5.31
C ILE A 60 -16.27 -7.13 -4.56
N ALA A 61 -16.37 -5.95 -5.18
CA ALA A 61 -17.03 -4.77 -4.60
C ALA A 61 -18.48 -5.05 -4.16
N LEU A 62 -19.19 -5.93 -4.89
CA LEU A 62 -20.58 -6.34 -4.59
C LEU A 62 -20.69 -7.34 -3.42
N GLN A 63 -19.60 -7.97 -3.00
CA GLN A 63 -19.58 -9.05 -2.01
C GLN A 63 -18.96 -8.63 -0.68
N GLN A 64 -18.01 -7.71 -0.71
CA GLN A 64 -17.28 -7.21 0.47
C GLN A 64 -18.15 -6.29 1.35
N ASN A 65 -17.78 -6.18 2.63
CA ASN A 65 -18.42 -5.29 3.62
C ASN A 65 -17.46 -4.25 4.23
N CYS A 66 -16.38 -3.93 3.53
CA CYS A 66 -15.34 -2.98 3.91
C CYS A 66 -15.68 -1.52 3.55
N SER A 67 -16.42 -1.29 2.47
CA SER A 67 -16.85 0.05 2.02
C SER A 67 -18.12 -0.02 1.17
N THR A 68 -18.61 1.13 0.73
CA THR A 68 -19.59 1.17 -0.37
C THR A 68 -18.96 0.61 -1.65
N VAL A 69 -19.81 0.11 -2.54
CA VAL A 69 -19.41 -0.53 -3.80
C VAL A 69 -18.56 0.41 -4.66
N GLU A 70 -18.94 1.68 -4.73
CA GLU A 70 -18.28 2.69 -5.57
C GLU A 70 -16.89 3.06 -5.08
N LYS A 71 -16.61 2.86 -3.79
CA LYS A 71 -15.30 3.13 -3.20
C LYS A 71 -14.35 1.95 -3.35
N PHE A 72 -14.85 0.74 -3.56
CA PHE A 72 -14.02 -0.45 -3.65
C PHE A 72 -13.48 -0.61 -5.07
N VAL A 73 -12.29 -0.08 -5.30
CA VAL A 73 -11.73 0.13 -6.65
C VAL A 73 -10.33 -0.46 -6.77
N TYR A 74 -9.83 -0.45 -8.01
CA TYR A 74 -8.48 -0.85 -8.34
C TYR A 74 -7.42 0.09 -7.73
N HIS A 75 -6.34 -0.50 -7.25
CA HIS A 75 -5.12 0.19 -6.86
C HIS A 75 -3.89 -0.57 -7.34
N CYS A 76 -2.84 0.17 -7.69
CA CYS A 76 -1.48 -0.33 -7.77
C CYS A 76 -0.55 0.60 -7.00
N VAL A 77 0.04 0.09 -5.92
CA VAL A 77 0.72 0.89 -4.87
C VAL A 77 1.90 0.12 -4.26
N ILE A 78 2.75 0.80 -3.49
CA ILE A 78 3.81 0.12 -2.72
C ILE A 78 3.21 -0.62 -1.50
N ASN A 79 3.91 -1.62 -0.98
CA ASN A 79 3.55 -2.23 0.30
C ASN A 79 4.09 -1.44 1.50
N GLY A 80 3.66 -1.82 2.71
CA GLY A 80 4.09 -1.22 3.97
C GLY A 80 5.61 -1.17 4.19
N TYR A 81 6.34 -2.12 3.62
CA TYR A 81 7.80 -2.22 3.74
C TYR A 81 8.57 -1.50 2.62
N ARG A 82 7.87 -0.98 1.60
CA ARG A 82 8.45 -0.40 0.38
C ARG A 82 9.47 -1.32 -0.31
N ASN A 83 9.18 -2.61 -0.35
CA ASN A 83 10.00 -3.58 -1.08
C ASN A 83 9.21 -4.33 -2.17
N LYS A 84 7.91 -4.05 -2.31
CA LYS A 84 7.05 -4.63 -3.36
C LYS A 84 6.06 -3.60 -3.89
N LEU A 85 5.67 -3.80 -5.15
CA LEU A 85 4.48 -3.20 -5.75
C LEU A 85 3.33 -4.21 -5.68
N LEU A 86 2.17 -3.73 -5.27
CA LEU A 86 0.97 -4.50 -5.05
C LEU A 86 -0.15 -3.99 -5.94
N GLU A 87 -0.76 -4.90 -6.69
CA GLU A 87 -2.03 -4.72 -7.37
C GLU A 87 -3.16 -5.29 -6.50
N VAL A 88 -4.15 -4.47 -6.14
CA VAL A 88 -5.17 -4.81 -5.14
C VAL A 88 -6.52 -4.14 -5.45
N CYS A 89 -7.62 -4.76 -5.01
CA CYS A 89 -8.93 -4.13 -4.94
C CYS A 89 -9.18 -3.69 -3.50
N ALA A 90 -9.40 -2.39 -3.27
CA ALA A 90 -9.54 -1.86 -1.92
C ALA A 90 -10.38 -0.57 -1.90
N PRO A 91 -10.88 -0.15 -0.73
CA PRO A 91 -11.54 1.15 -0.60
C PRO A 91 -10.59 2.32 -0.90
N SER A 92 -10.96 3.18 -1.86
CA SER A 92 -10.26 4.44 -2.13
C SER A 92 -10.32 5.37 -0.92
N ARG A 93 -9.16 5.91 -0.57
CA ARG A 93 -8.94 6.92 0.49
C ARG A 93 -8.32 8.20 -0.06
N LEU A 94 -8.53 9.29 0.67
CA LEU A 94 -7.73 10.51 0.53
C LEU A 94 -6.38 10.28 1.21
N ILE A 95 -5.30 10.69 0.55
CA ILE A 95 -3.92 10.60 0.99
C ILE A 95 -3.39 12.02 1.22
N PHE A 96 -2.59 12.22 2.25
CA PHE A 96 -2.19 13.54 2.75
C PHE A 96 -0.67 13.71 2.70
N GLY A 97 -0.15 14.19 1.56
CA GLY A 97 1.25 14.59 1.43
C GLY A 97 2.27 13.45 1.59
N ASN A 98 1.84 12.21 1.36
CA ASN A 98 2.69 11.02 1.36
C ASN A 98 2.44 10.19 0.10
N CYS A 99 3.38 9.31 -0.23
CA CYS A 99 3.09 8.21 -1.13
C CYS A 99 2.00 7.30 -0.53
N VAL A 100 1.21 6.68 -1.39
CA VAL A 100 0.17 5.74 -0.97
C VAL A 100 0.73 4.32 -0.88
N GLU A 101 0.32 3.60 0.16
CA GLU A 101 0.59 2.16 0.30
C GLU A 101 -0.68 1.34 0.47
N PHE A 102 -0.54 0.03 0.27
CA PHE A 102 -1.44 -0.95 0.86
C PHE A 102 -0.74 -1.64 2.03
N ASN A 103 -1.30 -1.49 3.22
CA ASN A 103 -0.87 -2.19 4.41
C ASN A 103 -1.53 -3.56 4.44
N GLU A 104 -0.79 -4.60 4.04
CA GLU A 104 -1.27 -5.98 3.98
C GLU A 104 -1.75 -6.48 5.36
N GLN A 105 -1.08 -6.08 6.44
CA GLN A 105 -1.45 -6.46 7.81
C GLN A 105 -2.71 -5.74 8.29
N GLY A 106 -2.88 -4.47 7.90
CA GLY A 106 -4.05 -3.65 8.21
C GLY A 106 -5.23 -3.85 7.25
N GLY A 107 -5.00 -4.47 6.09
CA GLY A 107 -5.99 -4.63 5.03
C GLY A 107 -6.53 -3.30 4.51
N VAL A 108 -5.67 -2.27 4.41
CA VAL A 108 -6.11 -0.90 4.12
C VAL A 108 -5.14 -0.11 3.23
N ILE A 109 -5.70 0.75 2.39
CA ILE A 109 -4.99 1.81 1.67
C ILE A 109 -4.73 2.99 2.62
N GLN A 110 -3.49 3.41 2.78
CA GLN A 110 -3.13 4.49 3.71
C GLN A 110 -1.91 5.29 3.24
N ASP A 111 -1.58 6.35 3.98
CA ASP A 111 -0.34 7.09 3.85
C ASP A 111 0.87 6.20 4.21
N GLN A 112 1.88 6.17 3.33
CA GLN A 112 3.20 5.64 3.68
C GLN A 112 3.98 6.74 4.42
N ILE A 113 3.87 6.76 5.74
CA ILE A 113 4.44 7.80 6.62
C ILE A 113 5.97 7.93 6.46
N SER A 114 6.67 6.86 6.05
CA SER A 114 8.12 6.90 5.79
C SER A 114 8.49 7.42 4.39
N ALA A 115 7.50 7.83 3.59
CA ALA A 115 7.65 8.39 2.25
C ALA A 115 6.82 9.68 2.08
N PRO A 116 7.13 10.75 2.85
CA PRO A 116 6.52 12.05 2.65
C PRO A 116 6.91 12.63 1.29
N CYS A 117 5.95 13.25 0.63
CA CYS A 117 6.18 13.93 -0.63
C CYS A 117 6.89 15.27 -0.42
N ASN A 118 7.69 15.66 -1.39
CA ASN A 118 8.34 16.96 -1.41
C ASN A 118 8.55 17.45 -2.86
N GLU A 119 9.09 18.66 -3.01
CA GLU A 119 9.31 19.31 -4.31
C GLU A 119 10.37 18.62 -5.19
N THR A 120 11.17 17.70 -4.63
CA THR A 120 12.29 17.06 -5.32
C THR A 120 11.99 15.59 -5.61
N PHE A 121 11.79 14.77 -4.58
CA PHE A 121 11.51 13.33 -4.67
C PHE A 121 11.12 12.74 -3.29
N PRO A 122 10.08 11.90 -3.18
CA PRO A 122 9.08 11.61 -4.22
C PRO A 122 8.13 12.79 -4.42
N LYS A 123 7.73 13.08 -5.66
CA LYS A 123 6.75 14.13 -5.96
C LYS A 123 5.32 13.59 -5.89
N CYS A 124 4.47 14.24 -5.10
CA CYS A 124 3.03 14.06 -5.16
C CYS A 124 2.26 15.29 -4.64
N ASP A 125 0.94 15.35 -4.91
CA ASP A 125 0.09 16.43 -4.43
C ASP A 125 -0.09 16.36 -2.90
N ASN A 126 -0.31 17.52 -2.26
CA ASN A 126 -0.57 17.60 -0.82
C ASN A 126 -1.80 16.79 -0.37
N ILE A 127 -2.81 16.68 -1.24
CA ILE A 127 -4.00 15.85 -1.01
C ILE A 127 -4.44 15.23 -2.33
N TYR A 128 -4.60 13.92 -2.39
CA TYR A 128 -5.08 13.23 -3.60
C TYR A 128 -5.87 11.97 -3.28
N GLN A 129 -6.64 11.50 -4.27
CA GLN A 129 -7.32 10.21 -4.19
C GLN A 129 -6.32 9.10 -4.48
N SER A 130 -6.21 8.11 -3.59
CA SER A 130 -5.39 6.90 -3.78
C SER A 130 -5.66 6.14 -5.08
N SER A 131 -6.86 6.25 -5.67
CA SER A 131 -7.20 5.69 -6.99
C SER A 131 -6.58 6.46 -8.17
N THR A 132 -5.78 7.49 -7.90
CA THR A 132 -5.01 8.26 -8.88
C THR A 132 -3.50 8.13 -8.69
N ALA A 133 -3.05 7.09 -7.97
CA ALA A 133 -1.64 6.84 -7.66
C ALA A 133 -0.72 6.78 -8.89
N TYR A 134 -1.24 6.38 -10.06
CA TYR A 134 -0.49 6.36 -11.33
C TYR A 134 0.14 7.71 -11.70
N LYS A 135 -0.38 8.82 -11.17
CA LYS A 135 0.17 10.17 -11.36
C LYS A 135 1.52 10.39 -10.68
N TYR A 136 1.90 9.51 -9.75
CA TYR A 136 3.08 9.67 -8.88
C TYR A 136 4.06 8.51 -9.05
N PRO A 137 4.65 8.32 -10.25
CA PRO A 137 5.58 7.22 -10.51
C PRO A 137 6.83 7.25 -9.62
N ASP A 138 7.21 8.41 -9.08
CA ASP A 138 8.31 8.54 -8.10
C ASP A 138 8.07 7.67 -6.86
N CYS A 139 6.81 7.55 -6.42
CA CYS A 139 6.46 6.70 -5.29
C CYS A 139 6.77 5.22 -5.56
N TYR A 140 6.64 4.76 -6.81
CA TYR A 140 6.98 3.39 -7.18
C TYR A 140 8.49 3.15 -7.22
N GLN A 141 9.28 4.19 -7.48
CA GLN A 141 10.75 4.12 -7.48
C GLN A 141 11.34 3.99 -6.07
N LEU A 142 10.53 4.25 -5.02
CA LEU A 142 10.92 4.00 -3.64
C LEU A 142 11.00 2.52 -3.28
N VAL A 143 10.47 1.65 -4.14
CA VAL A 143 10.57 0.21 -3.92
C VAL A 143 12.04 -0.17 -3.98
N SER A 144 12.62 -0.41 -2.80
CA SER A 144 13.97 -0.94 -2.71
C SER A 144 13.93 -2.33 -3.31
N LYS A 145 14.45 -2.48 -4.52
CA LYS A 145 14.97 -3.77 -4.94
C LYS A 145 16.11 -4.00 -3.96
N GLU A 146 15.88 -4.85 -2.97
CA GLU A 146 17.00 -5.43 -2.23
C GLU A 146 17.96 -5.91 -3.33
N ASP A 147 19.13 -5.27 -3.42
CA ASP A 147 20.21 -5.85 -4.18
C ASP A 147 20.36 -7.24 -3.57
N ILE A 148 19.90 -8.24 -4.30
CA ILE A 148 20.32 -9.61 -4.08
C ILE A 148 21.81 -9.56 -4.44
N ILE A 149 22.61 -9.04 -3.51
CA ILE A 149 23.94 -9.53 -3.24
C ILE A 149 23.69 -10.96 -2.77
N HIS A 150 23.32 -11.81 -3.73
CA HIS A 150 23.87 -13.14 -3.78
C HIS A 150 25.35 -12.86 -3.79
N VAL A 151 25.92 -12.88 -2.58
CA VAL A 151 27.29 -13.27 -2.34
C VAL A 151 27.43 -14.51 -3.20
N SER A 152 27.95 -14.32 -4.41
CA SER A 152 28.58 -15.38 -5.16
C SER A 152 29.77 -15.69 -4.28
N THR A 153 29.54 -16.57 -3.31
CA THR A 153 30.57 -17.27 -2.59
C THR A 153 31.27 -18.05 -3.68
N THR A 154 32.23 -17.42 -4.35
CA THR A 154 33.18 -18.10 -5.21
C THR A 154 33.86 -19.09 -4.29
N THR A 155 33.39 -20.33 -4.32
CA THR A 155 34.01 -21.47 -3.68
C THR A 155 35.40 -21.60 -4.28
N THR A 156 36.38 -20.96 -3.66
CA THR A 156 37.78 -21.31 -3.89
C THR A 156 38.05 -22.53 -3.02
N THR A 157 37.73 -23.70 -3.57
CA THR A 157 38.23 -24.99 -3.07
C THR A 157 39.75 -24.93 -3.16
N LYS A 158 40.41 -24.66 -2.03
CA LYS A 158 41.85 -24.89 -1.88
C LYS A 158 42.04 -26.27 -1.26
N SER A 159 41.88 -27.30 -2.07
CA SER A 159 42.35 -28.64 -1.74
C SER A 159 43.88 -28.63 -1.75
N THR A 160 44.47 -28.66 -0.57
CA THR A 160 45.87 -29.06 -0.40
C THR A 160 45.85 -30.33 0.44
N HIS A 161 45.74 -31.47 -0.24
CA HIS A 161 46.05 -32.77 0.34
C HIS A 161 47.56 -32.96 0.21
N SER A 162 48.19 -33.20 1.36
CA SER A 162 49.60 -33.56 1.45
C SER A 162 49.79 -34.95 0.88
N ASP A 163 50.61 -35.09 -0.16
CA ASP A 163 51.24 -36.35 -0.51
C ASP A 163 52.75 -36.14 -0.57
N GLY A 164 53.43 -36.78 0.38
CA GLY A 164 54.88 -36.89 0.39
C GLY A 164 55.34 -37.84 -0.71
N ASN A 165 56.41 -37.47 -1.41
CA ASN A 165 57.17 -38.37 -2.26
C ASN A 165 58.63 -38.36 -1.83
N ASN A 166 59.08 -39.49 -1.29
CA ASN A 166 60.49 -39.83 -1.13
C ASN A 166 61.04 -40.30 -2.47
N THR A 167 62.16 -39.71 -2.91
CA THR A 167 63.05 -40.34 -3.89
C THR A 167 64.49 -39.86 -3.68
N SER A 168 65.30 -40.68 -3.00
CA SER A 168 66.72 -41.02 -3.26
C SER A 168 67.30 -41.70 -2.03
#